data_AF-A0A2M7VVK5-F1
#
_entry.id   AF-A0A2M7VVK5-F1
#
_cell.length_a   1.000
_cell.length_b   1.000
_cell.length_c   1.000
_cell.angle_alpha   90.00
_cell.angle_beta   90.00
_cell.angle_gamma   90.00
#
_symmetry.space_group_name_H-M   'P 1'
#
loop_
_entity.id
_entity.type
_entity.pdbx_description
1 polymer ?
#
loop_
_entity_poly.entity_id
_entity_poly.type
_entity_poly.pdbx_seq_one_letter_code
_entity_poly.pdbx_strand_id
1 'polypeptide(L)'
;MQNKGLLTTFTILFALGCVFSLSLTWFANKVEKDATEFAKEYATKYETANSGLKFTKLDSVEYAYLDSMSSEKVYPLIGYTYGELRTKMLNLGLDLKGGMNVTLEVQVEEVVKALSSYNKDVAFNQAIID
;
A
#
# COMPACT_ATOMS: atom_id res chain seq x y z
N MET A 1 4.35 -25.08 43.70
CA MET A 1 5.05 -23.89 43.15
C MET A 1 6.08 -24.23 42.05
N GLN A 2 6.16 -25.48 41.57
CA GLN A 2 7.22 -25.96 40.67
C GLN A 2 7.06 -25.58 39.19
N ASN A 3 5.84 -25.31 38.70
CA ASN A 3 5.63 -24.92 37.29
C ASN A 3 5.71 -23.41 37.03
N LYS A 4 5.99 -22.60 38.07
CA LYS A 4 6.04 -21.13 37.95
C LYS A 4 7.22 -20.69 37.08
N GLY A 5 8.38 -21.32 37.21
CA GLY A 5 9.58 -20.98 36.43
C GLY A 5 9.39 -21.19 34.93
N LEU A 6 8.84 -22.35 34.53
CA LEU A 6 8.58 -22.66 33.13
C LEU A 6 7.61 -21.66 32.48
N LEU A 7 6.52 -21.33 33.18
CA LEU A 7 5.55 -20.35 32.69
C LEU A 7 6.18 -18.96 32.55
N THR A 8 6.98 -18.51 33.54
CA THR A 8 7.66 -17.21 33.47
C THR A 8 8.66 -17.13 32.32
N THR A 9 9.42 -18.20 32.05
CA THR A 9 10.33 -18.26 30.89
C THR A 9 9.57 -18.20 29.57
N PHE A 10 8.46 -18.93 29.44
CA PHE A 10 7.60 -18.85 28.25
C PHE A 10 6.99 -17.45 28.06
N THR A 11 6.53 -16.80 29.13
CA THR A 11 6.00 -15.43 29.07
C THR A 11 7.06 -14.43 28.62
N ILE A 12 8.30 -14.54 29.12
CA ILE A 12 9.40 -13.66 28.71
C ILE A 12 9.74 -13.86 27.24
N LEU A 13 9.80 -15.11 26.78
CA LEU A 13 10.11 -15.44 25.38
C LEU A 13 8.99 -14.97 24.44
N PHE A 14 7.73 -15.13 24.85
CA PHE A 14 6.57 -14.60 24.13
C PHE A 14 6.58 -13.07 24.09
N ALA A 15 6.87 -12.40 25.21
CA ALA A 15 6.98 -10.95 25.28
C ALA A 15 8.09 -10.42 24.34
N LEU A 16 9.25 -11.09 24.29
CA LEU A 16 10.32 -10.77 23.34
C LEU A 16 9.87 -10.93 21.88
N GLY A 17 9.14 -12.00 21.55
CA GLY A 17 8.56 -12.18 20.21
C GLY A 17 7.58 -11.07 19.82
N CYS A 18 6.74 -10.63 20.78
CA CYS A 18 5.83 -9.50 20.58
C CYS A 18 6.58 -8.18 20.35
N VAL A 19 7.60 -7.89 21.15
CA VAL A 19 8.44 -6.68 20.98
C VAL A 19 9.15 -6.71 19.62
N PHE A 20 9.68 -7.86 19.21
CA PHE A 20 10.29 -7.99 17.88
C PHE A 20 9.29 -7.69 16.76
N SER A 21 8.07 -8.27 16.83
CA SER A 21 7.01 -8.03 15.86
C SER A 21 6.56 -6.56 15.80
N LEU A 22 6.46 -5.90 16.96
CA LEU A 22 6.18 -4.46 17.03
C LEU A 22 7.32 -3.62 16.45
N SER A 23 8.58 -4.00 16.70
CA SER A 23 9.74 -3.26 16.22
C SER A 23 9.79 -3.19 14.70
N LEU A 24 9.46 -4.29 14.01
CA LEU A 24 9.38 -4.33 12.54
C LEU A 24 8.30 -3.39 12.01
N THR A 25 7.13 -3.40 12.66
CA THR A 25 6.01 -2.52 12.30
C THR A 25 6.39 -1.05 12.52
N TRP A 26 7.12 -0.73 13.59
CA TRP A 26 7.56 0.64 13.86
C TRP A 26 8.56 1.17 12.81
N PHE A 27 9.50 0.34 12.37
CA PHE A 27 10.43 0.71 11.30
C PHE A 27 9.72 0.88 9.94
N ALA A 28 8.78 -0.01 9.60
CA ALA A 28 7.97 0.12 8.40
C ALA A 28 7.13 1.42 8.40
N ASN A 29 6.47 1.73 9.52
CA ASN A 29 5.69 2.96 9.69
C ASN A 29 6.56 4.23 9.58
N LYS A 30 7.84 4.15 9.95
CA LYS A 30 8.77 5.28 9.80
C LYS A 30 9.02 5.59 8.31
N VAL A 31 9.27 4.58 7.48
CA VAL A 31 9.46 4.77 6.03
C VAL A 31 8.20 5.28 5.35
N GLU A 32 7.04 4.76 5.75
CA GLU A 32 5.74 5.26 5.25
C GLU A 32 5.54 6.74 5.62
N LYS A 33 5.90 7.13 6.84
CA LYS A 33 5.85 8.54 7.25
C LYS A 33 6.78 9.41 6.39
N ASP A 34 8.01 8.97 6.15
CA ASP A 34 8.98 9.68 5.31
C ASP A 34 8.46 9.80 3.85
N ALA A 35 7.80 8.76 3.33
CA ALA A 35 7.15 8.77 2.02
C ALA A 35 6.00 9.79 1.93
N THR A 36 5.13 9.85 2.96
CA THR A 36 4.04 10.85 3.00
C THR A 36 4.56 12.28 3.13
N GLU A 37 5.68 12.48 3.82
CA GLU A 37 6.32 13.79 3.97
C GLU A 37 6.92 14.25 2.63
N PHE A 38 7.61 13.35 1.93
CA PHE A 38 8.08 13.58 0.56
C PHE A 38 6.93 13.90 -0.39
N ALA A 39 5.87 13.10 -0.41
CA ALA A 39 4.70 13.35 -1.27
C ALA A 39 4.03 14.71 -0.97
N LYS A 40 3.97 15.14 0.29
CA LYS A 40 3.46 16.47 0.69
C LYS A 40 4.39 17.60 0.23
N GLU A 41 5.70 17.44 0.35
CA GLU A 41 6.67 18.43 -0.13
C GLU A 41 6.64 18.57 -1.66
N TYR A 42 6.48 17.47 -2.37
CA TYR A 42 6.29 17.49 -3.83
C TYR A 42 4.96 18.15 -4.19
N ALA A 43 3.89 17.82 -3.48
CA ALA A 43 2.59 18.47 -3.70
C ALA A 43 2.67 19.98 -3.51
N THR A 44 3.30 20.49 -2.44
CA THR A 44 3.41 21.93 -2.19
C THR A 44 4.30 22.65 -3.21
N LYS A 45 5.33 22.00 -3.77
CA LYS A 45 6.15 22.57 -4.85
C LYS A 45 5.42 22.67 -6.19
N TYR A 46 4.46 21.79 -6.46
CA TYR A 46 3.67 21.77 -7.71
C TYR A 46 2.21 22.28 -7.52
N GLU A 47 1.84 22.71 -6.31
CA GLU A 47 0.57 23.33 -5.94
C GLU A 47 0.52 24.78 -6.46
N THR A 48 0.45 24.94 -7.78
CA THR A 48 0.05 26.21 -8.41
C THR A 48 -1.07 26.02 -9.44
N ALA A 49 -1.45 24.79 -9.77
CA ALA A 49 -2.53 24.54 -10.73
C ALA A 49 -3.41 23.33 -10.35
N ASN A 50 -4.68 23.62 -10.06
CA ASN A 50 -5.82 22.69 -9.94
C ASN A 50 -5.92 21.84 -8.66
N SER A 51 -6.70 22.36 -7.71
CA SER A 51 -7.13 21.77 -6.44
C SER A 51 -8.02 20.52 -6.55
N GLY A 52 -8.42 20.08 -7.76
CA GLY A 52 -9.23 18.87 -7.97
C GLY A 52 -8.45 17.58 -8.25
N LEU A 53 -7.19 17.66 -8.67
CA LEU A 53 -6.32 16.51 -9.01
C LEU A 53 -5.33 16.15 -7.89
N LYS A 54 -5.51 16.76 -6.70
CA LYS A 54 -4.56 16.70 -5.59
C LYS A 54 -4.39 15.27 -5.08
N PHE A 55 -5.48 14.52 -4.91
CA PHE A 55 -5.44 13.17 -4.32
C PHE A 55 -4.72 12.15 -5.21
N THR A 56 -5.08 12.06 -6.50
CA THR A 56 -4.46 11.12 -7.46
C THR A 56 -2.96 11.35 -7.67
N LYS A 57 -2.51 12.62 -7.61
CA LYS A 57 -1.08 12.95 -7.75
C LYS A 57 -0.28 12.71 -6.47
N LEU A 58 -0.85 12.94 -5.29
CA LEU A 58 -0.17 12.59 -4.03
C LEU A 58 0.00 11.07 -3.92
N ASP A 59 -1.08 10.31 -4.16
CA ASP A 59 -1.03 8.86 -4.07
C ASP A 59 0.00 8.29 -5.03
N SER A 60 0.03 8.72 -6.30
CA SER A 60 0.99 8.22 -7.28
C SER A 60 2.45 8.53 -6.94
N VAL A 61 2.74 9.70 -6.35
CA VAL A 61 4.10 10.05 -5.89
C VAL A 61 4.48 9.25 -4.66
N GLU A 62 3.55 9.04 -3.74
CA GLU A 62 3.75 8.17 -2.57
C GLU A 62 4.01 6.72 -2.99
N TYR A 63 3.20 6.17 -3.91
CA TYR A 63 3.40 4.83 -4.47
C TYR A 63 4.75 4.70 -5.17
N ALA A 64 5.15 5.68 -6.00
CA ALA A 64 6.45 5.66 -6.68
C ALA A 64 7.63 5.73 -5.69
N TYR A 65 7.50 6.53 -4.64
CA TYR A 65 8.50 6.61 -3.58
C TYR A 65 8.59 5.29 -2.80
N LEU A 66 7.46 4.73 -2.37
CA LEU A 66 7.39 3.45 -1.68
C LEU A 66 7.91 2.29 -2.53
N ASP A 67 7.65 2.31 -3.85
CA ASP A 67 8.18 1.32 -4.79
C ASP A 67 9.71 1.43 -4.91
N SER A 68 10.25 2.65 -4.97
CA SER A 68 11.70 2.87 -4.97
C SER A 68 12.37 2.44 -3.66
N MET A 69 11.73 2.72 -2.52
CA MET A 69 12.21 2.33 -1.18
C MET A 69 12.04 0.83 -0.92
N SER A 70 11.15 0.15 -1.65
CA SER A 70 10.94 -1.31 -1.56
C SER A 70 12.22 -2.11 -1.73
N SER A 71 13.15 -1.61 -2.55
CA SER A 71 14.45 -2.24 -2.82
C SER A 71 15.55 -1.84 -1.83
N GLU A 72 15.31 -0.86 -0.96
CA GLU A 72 16.32 -0.35 -0.03
C GLU A 72 16.30 -1.08 1.32
N LYS A 73 17.48 -1.29 1.89
CA LYS A 73 17.66 -1.96 3.18
C LYS A 73 17.42 -0.98 4.32
N VAL A 74 16.25 -1.07 4.94
CA VAL A 74 15.84 -0.14 5.98
C VAL A 74 16.18 -0.67 7.38
N TYR A 75 16.26 -2.00 7.57
CA TYR A 75 16.44 -2.57 8.91
C TYR A 75 17.91 -2.66 9.33
N PRO A 76 18.37 -1.90 10.36
CA PRO A 76 19.79 -1.80 10.71
C PRO A 76 20.39 -3.07 11.32
N LEU A 77 19.56 -4.01 11.80
CA LEU A 77 20.02 -5.22 12.51
C LEU A 77 20.19 -6.45 11.61
N ILE A 78 19.42 -6.57 10.54
CA ILE A 78 19.35 -7.80 9.69
C ILE A 78 19.39 -7.45 8.19
N GLY A 79 19.42 -6.15 7.85
CA GLY A 79 19.49 -5.70 6.46
C GLY A 79 18.24 -6.03 5.64
N TYR A 80 17.09 -6.20 6.30
CA TYR A 80 15.81 -6.44 5.61
C TYR A 80 15.43 -5.23 4.76
N THR A 81 14.95 -5.52 3.56
CA THR A 81 14.39 -4.51 2.65
C THR A 81 13.02 -4.02 3.14
N TYR A 82 12.62 -2.82 2.73
CA TYR A 82 11.27 -2.34 3.05
C TYR A 82 10.18 -3.29 2.52
N GLY A 83 10.38 -3.90 1.35
CA GLY A 83 9.47 -4.93 0.81
C GLY A 83 9.32 -6.14 1.74
N GLU A 84 10.43 -6.66 2.28
CA GLU A 84 10.40 -7.78 3.23
C GLU A 84 9.80 -7.41 4.59
N LEU A 85 10.07 -6.19 5.08
CA LEU A 85 9.42 -5.65 6.28
C LEU A 85 7.91 -5.55 6.07
N ARG A 86 7.46 -5.15 4.88
CA ARG A 86 6.04 -5.02 4.53
C ARG A 86 5.31 -6.37 4.48
N THR A 87 6.00 -7.47 4.20
CA THR A 87 5.41 -8.83 4.28
C THR A 87 5.41 -9.38 5.71
N LYS A 88 6.38 -8.98 6.54
CA LYS A 88 6.54 -9.47 7.93
C LYS A 88 5.84 -8.59 8.97
N MET A 89 5.40 -7.39 8.59
CA MET A 89 4.61 -6.52 9.45
C MET A 89 3.26 -7.16 9.78
N LEU A 90 2.62 -6.65 10.82
CA LEU A 90 1.27 -7.07 11.19
C LEU A 90 0.31 -6.86 10.01
N ASN A 91 -0.60 -7.82 9.81
CA ASN A 91 -1.69 -7.69 8.83
C ASN A 91 -2.73 -6.69 9.37
N LEU A 92 -2.46 -5.42 9.16
CA LEU A 92 -3.40 -4.34 9.47
C LEU A 92 -4.52 -4.34 8.41
N GLY A 93 -5.76 -4.27 8.87
CA GLY A 93 -6.93 -4.17 8.00
C GLY A 93 -6.97 -2.84 7.25
N LEU A 94 -7.89 -2.73 6.28
CA LEU A 94 -8.07 -1.55 5.43
C LEU A 94 -8.25 -0.25 6.23
N ASP A 95 -8.95 -0.32 7.35
CA ASP A 95 -9.18 0.82 8.25
C ASP A 95 -7.91 1.31 8.96
N LEU A 96 -6.97 0.40 9.25
CA LEU A 96 -5.78 0.69 10.06
C LEU A 96 -4.51 0.95 9.23
N LYS A 97 -4.38 0.31 8.06
CA LYS A 97 -3.25 0.52 7.14
C LYS A 97 -3.59 1.50 6.01
N GLY A 98 -4.88 1.70 5.75
CA GLY A 98 -5.30 2.27 4.49
C GLY A 98 -5.11 1.31 3.31
N GLY A 99 -5.79 1.62 2.23
CA GLY A 99 -5.82 0.85 1.00
C GLY A 99 -7.02 1.29 0.17
N MET A 100 -7.10 0.81 -1.06
CA MET A 100 -8.22 1.13 -1.94
C MET A 100 -9.06 -0.12 -2.15
N ASN A 101 -10.31 -0.11 -1.66
CA ASN A 101 -11.29 -1.10 -2.08
C ASN A 101 -11.82 -0.65 -3.45
N VAL A 102 -11.37 -1.32 -4.51
CA VAL A 102 -11.89 -1.11 -5.86
C VAL A 102 -12.72 -2.32 -6.23
N THR A 103 -14.03 -2.12 -6.36
CA THR A 103 -14.87 -3.07 -7.08
C THR A 103 -14.97 -2.56 -8.51
N LEU A 104 -14.41 -3.34 -9.45
CA LEU A 104 -14.50 -3.02 -10.87
C LEU A 104 -15.81 -3.60 -11.40
N GLU A 105 -16.73 -2.72 -11.80
CA GLU A 105 -17.88 -3.11 -12.60
C GLU A 105 -17.44 -3.15 -14.07
N VAL A 106 -17.64 -4.31 -14.70
CA VAL A 106 -17.27 -4.50 -16.12
C VAL A 106 -18.50 -4.25 -16.96
N GLN A 107 -18.52 -3.13 -17.68
CA GLN A 107 -19.50 -2.89 -18.72
C GLN A 107 -19.16 -3.75 -19.94
N VAL A 108 -19.96 -4.79 -20.21
CA VAL A 108 -19.73 -5.71 -21.33
C VAL A 108 -19.69 -4.96 -22.66
N GLU A 109 -20.53 -3.94 -22.81
CA GLU A 109 -20.55 -3.06 -23.98
C GLU A 109 -19.21 -2.35 -24.24
N GLU A 110 -18.55 -1.88 -23.18
CA GLU A 110 -17.32 -1.12 -23.26
C GLU A 110 -16.14 -2.04 -23.58
N VAL A 111 -16.17 -3.27 -23.06
CA VAL A 111 -15.21 -4.32 -23.42
C VAL A 111 -15.33 -4.69 -24.91
N VAL A 112 -16.55 -4.89 -25.42
CA VAL A 112 -16.77 -5.22 -26.85
C VAL A 112 -16.36 -4.05 -27.75
N LYS A 113 -16.63 -2.79 -27.35
CA LYS A 113 -16.16 -1.58 -28.05
C LYS A 113 -14.63 -1.45 -28.02
N ALA A 114 -13.98 -1.76 -26.89
CA ALA A 114 -12.52 -1.72 -26.77
C ALA A 114 -11.85 -2.80 -27.63
N LEU A 115 -12.41 -4.02 -27.65
CA LEU A 115 -11.93 -5.12 -28.50
C LEU A 115 -12.07 -4.83 -30.00
N SER A 116 -13.07 -4.04 -30.40
CA SER A 116 -13.25 -3.60 -31.78
C SER A 116 -12.44 -2.34 -32.16
N SER A 117 -11.58 -1.86 -31.26
CA SER A 117 -10.81 -0.62 -31.42
C SER A 117 -11.70 0.61 -31.64
N TYR A 118 -12.79 0.71 -30.87
CA TYR A 118 -13.78 1.78 -30.97
C TYR A 118 -14.31 1.95 -32.40
N ASN A 119 -14.78 0.84 -32.98
CA ASN A 119 -15.33 0.83 -34.33
C ASN A 119 -16.49 1.85 -34.46
N LYS A 120 -16.42 2.71 -35.49
CA LYS A 120 -17.38 3.80 -35.74
C LYS A 120 -18.61 3.36 -36.55
N ASP A 121 -18.70 2.08 -36.90
CA ASP A 121 -19.84 1.56 -37.65
C ASP A 121 -21.15 1.72 -36.85
N VAL A 122 -22.18 2.25 -37.51
CA VAL A 122 -23.48 2.56 -36.90
C VAL A 122 -24.22 1.28 -36.54
N ALA A 123 -24.12 0.24 -37.39
CA ALA A 123 -24.76 -1.05 -37.13
C ALA A 123 -24.15 -1.76 -35.89
N PHE A 124 -22.83 -1.67 -35.74
CA PHE A 124 -22.10 -2.25 -34.61
C PHE A 124 -22.44 -1.56 -33.29
N ASN A 125 -22.45 -0.22 -33.26
CA ASN A 125 -22.76 0.54 -32.05
C ASN A 125 -24.23 0.37 -31.62
N GLN A 126 -25.16 0.19 -32.56
CA GLN A 126 -26.55 -0.12 -32.25
C GLN A 126 -26.70 -1.52 -31.61
N ALA A 127 -25.99 -2.52 -32.14
CA ALA A 127 -26.07 -3.91 -31.69
C ALA A 127 -25.42 -4.19 -30.32
N ILE A 128 -24.65 -3.24 -29.79
CA ILE A 128 -24.03 -3.35 -28.46
C ILE A 128 -24.92 -2.75 -27.36
N ILE A 129 -25.82 -1.84 -27.73
CA ILE A 129 -26.71 -1.13 -26.80
C ILE A 129 -28.02 -1.91 -26.59
N ASP A 130 -28.43 -2.68 -27.60
CA ASP A 130 -29.61 -3.57 -27.60
C ASP A 130 -29.29 -4.93 -26.95
#